data_AF-A0A0C9Y0Q4-F1
#
_entry.id   AF-A0A0C9Y0Q4-F1
#
_cell.length_a   1.000
_cell.length_b   1.000
_cell.length_c   1.000
_cell.angle_alpha   90.00
_cell.angle_beta   90.00
_cell.angle_gamma   90.00
#
_symmetry.space_group_name_H-M   'P 1'
#
loop_
_entity.id
_entity.type
_entity.pdbx_description
1 polymer ?
#
loop_
_entity_poly.entity_id
_entity_poly.type
_entity_poly.pdbx_seq_one_letter_code
_entity_poly.pdbx_strand_id
1 'polypeptide(L)'
;MATNLSCPDPQHPAFAAFNTDLTTQDIANFFLVGQSRAIANLSIGQITLDPIKVNVSTSLQGLQGLKGMTTIENVDVTGGTQTGRYQSLHF
;
A
#
# COMPACT_ATOMS: atom_id res chain seq x y z
N MET A 1 -2.77 -8.47 16.63
CA MET A 1 -3.49 -8.94 15.42
C MET A 1 -2.86 -8.23 14.23
N ALA A 2 -2.15 -8.93 13.36
CA ALA A 2 -1.62 -8.33 12.14
C ALA A 2 -2.75 -8.25 11.11
N THR A 3 -3.11 -7.05 10.69
CA THR A 3 -4.00 -6.87 9.53
C THR A 3 -3.25 -7.39 8.31
N ASN A 4 -3.70 -8.51 7.78
CA ASN A 4 -3.15 -9.05 6.54
C ASN A 4 -3.42 -8.04 5.43
N LEU A 5 -2.37 -7.54 4.79
CA LEU A 5 -2.49 -6.66 3.64
C LEU A 5 -3.09 -7.49 2.50
N SER A 6 -4.34 -7.21 2.13
CA SER A 6 -5.06 -7.93 1.07
C SER A 6 -5.31 -7.00 -0.10
N CYS A 7 -4.90 -7.41 -1.30
CA CYS A 7 -5.28 -6.80 -2.56
C CYS A 7 -6.35 -7.69 -3.20
N PRO A 8 -7.60 -7.24 -3.38
CA PRO A 8 -8.62 -7.95 -4.15
C PRO A 8 -8.17 -8.26 -5.59
N ASP A 9 -8.58 -9.42 -6.13
CA ASP A 9 -8.14 -9.87 -7.47
C ASP A 9 -8.31 -8.83 -8.60
N PRO A 10 -9.41 -8.07 -8.67
CA PRO A 10 -9.56 -7.04 -9.71
C PRO A 10 -8.54 -5.89 -9.63
N GLN A 11 -7.89 -5.73 -8.48
CA GLN A 11 -6.94 -4.64 -8.21
C GLN A 11 -5.48 -5.09 -8.36
N HIS A 12 -5.23 -6.39 -8.56
CA HIS A 12 -3.89 -6.91 -8.85
C HIS A 12 -3.19 -6.20 -10.02
N PRO A 13 -3.86 -5.91 -11.16
CA PRO A 13 -3.21 -5.22 -12.27
C PRO A 13 -2.77 -3.79 -11.90
N ALA A 14 -3.60 -3.05 -11.15
CA ALA A 14 -3.27 -1.70 -10.71
C ALA A 14 -2.10 -1.69 -9.70
N PHE A 15 -2.09 -2.66 -8.78
CA PHE A 15 -0.99 -2.82 -7.83
C PHE A 15 0.33 -3.22 -8.52
N ALA A 16 0.26 -4.12 -9.52
CA ALA A 16 1.42 -4.51 -10.32
C ALA A 16 1.98 -3.32 -11.14
N ALA A 17 1.11 -2.52 -11.74
CA ALA A 17 1.50 -1.30 -12.45
C ALA A 17 2.17 -0.30 -11.50
N PHE A 18 1.57 -0.04 -10.33
CA PHE A 18 2.16 0.83 -9.31
C PHE A 18 3.57 0.38 -8.89
N ASN A 19 3.78 -0.92 -8.62
CA ASN A 19 5.10 -1.44 -8.26
C ASN A 19 6.11 -1.31 -9.41
N THR A 20 5.66 -1.50 -10.66
CA THR A 20 6.51 -1.32 -11.84
C THR A 20 6.94 0.14 -11.99
N ASP A 21 6.00 1.08 -11.83
CA ASP A 21 6.28 2.51 -11.90
C ASP A 21 7.20 2.96 -10.77
N LEU A 22 6.93 2.51 -9.54
CA LEU A 22 7.78 2.77 -8.37
C LEU A 22 9.19 2.21 -8.56
N THR A 23 9.35 1.10 -9.28
CA THR A 23 10.66 0.50 -9.52
C THR A 23 11.42 1.19 -10.65
N THR A 24 10.74 1.58 -11.72
CA THR A 24 11.39 1.97 -12.99
C THR A 24 11.47 3.48 -13.19
N GLN A 25 10.54 4.25 -12.65
CA GLN A 25 10.46 5.69 -12.84
C GLN A 25 11.24 6.44 -11.74
N ASP A 26 11.49 7.72 -11.98
CA ASP A 26 12.03 8.64 -10.96
C ASP A 26 10.97 9.03 -9.92
N ILE A 27 9.71 9.14 -10.36
CA ILE A 27 8.59 9.49 -9.49
C ILE A 27 7.41 8.60 -9.84
N ALA A 28 6.81 7.97 -8.83
CA ALA A 28 5.55 7.27 -8.94
C ALA A 28 4.43 8.08 -8.25
N ASN A 29 3.46 8.54 -9.05
CA ASN A 29 2.30 9.28 -8.55
C ASN A 29 1.17 8.30 -8.21
N PHE A 30 0.48 8.53 -7.08
CA PHE A 30 -0.66 7.73 -6.68
C PHE A 30 -1.65 8.55 -5.86
N PHE A 31 -2.88 8.04 -5.77
CA PHE A 31 -3.95 8.68 -5.00
C PHE A 31 -4.15 7.96 -3.66
N LEU A 32 -4.31 8.74 -2.60
CA LEU A 32 -4.79 8.24 -1.32
C LEU A 32 -6.24 8.68 -1.14
N VAL A 33 -7.16 7.71 -1.30
CA VAL A 33 -8.58 7.89 -1.11
C VAL A 33 -9.02 7.11 0.11
N GLY A 34 -9.67 7.78 1.04
CA GLY A 34 -10.13 7.16 2.28
C GLY A 34 -11.11 8.03 3.05
N GLN A 35 -11.56 7.49 4.16
CA GLN A 35 -12.39 8.20 5.12
C GLN A 35 -11.85 7.95 6.52
N SER A 36 -11.83 8.99 7.34
CA SER A 36 -11.47 8.92 8.74
C SER A 36 -12.64 9.39 9.60
N ARG A 37 -12.66 8.91 10.85
CA ARG A 37 -13.61 9.34 11.89
C ARG A 37 -12.80 9.92 13.03
N ALA A 38 -13.18 11.12 13.47
CA ALA A 38 -12.61 11.74 14.66
C ALA A 38 -13.71 11.97 15.70
N ILE A 39 -13.41 11.63 16.94
CA ILE A 39 -14.30 11.88 18.09
C ILE A 39 -13.54 12.79 19.05
N ALA A 40 -14.13 13.95 19.35
CA ALA A 40 -13.59 14.92 20.30
C ALA A 40 -14.53 15.02 21.50
N ASN A 41 -13.99 14.83 22.71
CA ASN A 41 -14.72 15.05 23.95
C ASN A 41 -14.37 16.43 24.50
N LEU A 42 -15.36 17.32 24.58
CA LEU A 42 -15.22 18.68 25.09
C LEU A 42 -16.04 18.84 26.38
N SER A 43 -15.79 19.90 27.15
CA SER A 43 -16.55 20.22 28.37
C SER A 43 -18.06 20.43 28.12
N ILE A 44 -18.42 20.72 26.86
CA ILE A 44 -19.81 20.89 26.41
C ILE A 44 -20.44 19.61 25.84
N GLY A 45 -19.71 18.49 25.83
CA GLY A 45 -20.18 17.21 25.28
C GLY A 45 -19.27 16.64 24.18
N GLN A 46 -19.70 15.53 23.59
CA GLN A 46 -18.98 14.82 22.54
C GLN A 46 -19.36 15.35 21.15
N ILE A 47 -18.35 15.61 20.33
CA ILE A 47 -18.49 15.98 18.92
C ILE A 47 -17.87 14.86 18.07
N THR A 48 -18.63 14.38 17.08
CA THR A 48 -18.18 13.36 16.14
C THR A 48 -18.08 13.96 14.75
N LEU A 49 -16.90 13.87 14.13
CA LEU A 49 -16.67 14.18 12.72
C LEU A 49 -16.59 12.88 11.92
N ASP A 50 -17.61 12.63 11.10
CA ASP A 50 -17.74 11.40 10.32
C ASP A 50 -18.61 11.59 9.05
N PRO A 51 -18.10 11.37 7.82
CA PRO A 51 -16.72 11.04 7.48
C PRO A 51 -15.87 12.30 7.24
N ILE A 52 -14.61 12.25 7.65
CA ILE A 52 -13.57 13.13 7.11
C ILE A 52 -13.03 12.48 5.85
N LYS A 53 -13.43 12.99 4.67
CA LYS A 53 -13.01 12.45 3.38
C LYS A 53 -11.57 12.88 3.06
N VAL A 54 -10.73 11.90 2.73
CA VAL A 54 -9.37 12.11 2.22
C VAL A 54 -9.37 11.74 0.74
N ASN A 55 -8.98 12.69 -0.11
CA ASN A 55 -8.77 12.46 -1.54
C ASN A 55 -7.60 13.34 -1.97
N VAL A 56 -6.39 12.78 -1.92
CA VAL A 56 -5.17 13.52 -2.21
C VAL A 56 -4.35 12.79 -3.26
N SER A 57 -3.75 13.56 -4.17
CA SER A 57 -2.69 13.08 -5.05
C SER A 57 -1.36 13.27 -4.32
N THR A 58 -0.51 12.25 -4.34
CA THR A 58 0.81 12.28 -3.73
C THR A 58 1.79 11.45 -4.58
N SER A 59 3.05 11.43 -4.18
CA SER A 59 4.11 10.77 -4.94
C SER A 59 5.16 10.13 -4.04
N LEU A 60 5.83 9.13 -4.58
CA LEU A 60 7.05 8.53 -4.03
C LEU A 60 8.18 8.70 -5.04
N GLN A 61 9.41 8.89 -4.55
CA GLN A 61 10.59 8.72 -5.38
C GLN A 61 10.74 7.26 -5.74
N GLY A 62 10.84 6.99 -7.05
CA GLY A 62 11.03 5.65 -7.57
C GLY A 62 12.49 5.23 -7.59
N LEU A 63 12.71 3.95 -7.78
CA LEU A 63 14.04 3.32 -7.74
C LEU A 63 14.82 3.49 -9.05
N GLN A 64 14.23 4.11 -10.06
CA GLN A 64 14.87 4.42 -11.36
C GLN A 64 15.53 3.21 -12.05
N GLY A 65 14.98 2.01 -11.87
CA GLY A 65 15.53 0.76 -12.40
C GLY A 65 16.87 0.37 -11.76
N LEU A 66 17.18 0.90 -10.58
CA LEU A 66 18.39 0.63 -9.80
C LEU A 66 19.70 0.93 -10.53
N LYS A 67 19.68 1.79 -11.57
CA LYS A 67 20.78 2.16 -12.50
C LYS A 67 22.12 2.48 -11.80
N GLY A 68 22.83 1.45 -11.36
CA GLY A 68 24.12 1.52 -10.67
C GLY A 68 24.06 1.72 -9.15
N MET A 69 22.86 1.71 -8.52
CA MET A 69 22.71 1.96 -7.08
C MET A 69 22.68 0.71 -6.20
N THR A 70 22.51 -0.48 -6.79
CA THR A 70 22.58 -1.74 -6.05
C THR A 70 22.88 -2.91 -6.98
N THR A 71 23.58 -3.93 -6.48
CA THR A 71 23.69 -5.24 -7.15
C THR A 71 22.54 -6.11 -6.65
N ILE A 72 21.61 -6.49 -7.54
CA ILE A 72 20.60 -7.50 -7.19
C ILE A 72 21.27 -8.88 -7.32
N GLU A 73 21.77 -9.41 -6.21
CA GLU A 73 22.41 -10.74 -6.15
C GLU A 73 21.38 -11.87 -6.18
N ASN A 74 20.20 -11.68 -5.58
CA ASN A 74 19.14 -12.67 -5.57
C ASN A 74 17.76 -12.02 -5.39
N VAL A 75 16.76 -12.47 -6.15
CA VAL A 75 15.36 -12.06 -5.99
C VAL A 75 14.58 -13.28 -5.53
N ASP A 76 14.12 -13.28 -4.29
CA ASP A 76 13.17 -14.27 -3.79
C ASP A 76 11.76 -13.64 -3.74
N VAL A 77 10.86 -14.14 -4.60
CA VAL A 77 9.45 -13.70 -4.64
C VAL A 77 8.59 -14.75 -3.94
N THR A 78 8.41 -14.61 -2.63
CA THR A 78 7.42 -15.40 -1.89
C THR A 78 6.04 -14.75 -1.95
N GLY A 79 5.05 -15.44 -2.54
CA GLY A 79 3.63 -15.09 -2.41
C GLY A 79 2.94 -14.44 -3.63
N GLY A 80 3.57 -14.44 -4.80
CA GLY A 80 3.02 -13.85 -6.04
C GLY A 80 1.95 -14.65 -6.78
N THR A 81 1.45 -15.76 -6.23
CA THR A 81 0.41 -16.60 -6.85
C THR A 81 -0.71 -16.93 -5.88
N GLN A 82 -1.93 -17.10 -6.41
CA GLN A 82 -3.13 -17.48 -5.63
C GLN A 82 -2.93 -18.75 -4.78
N THR A 83 -2.01 -19.62 -5.20
CA THR A 83 -1.70 -20.93 -4.58
C THR A 83 -0.92 -20.82 -3.26
N GLY A 84 -0.33 -19.66 -2.93
CA GLY A 84 0.52 -19.51 -1.74
C GLY A 84 -0.18 -19.47 -0.38
N ARG A 85 -1.51 -19.62 -0.30
CA ARG A 85 -2.28 -19.40 0.96
C ARG A 85 -2.43 -20.64 1.86
N TYR A 86 -1.92 -21.80 1.48
CA TYR A 86 -2.02 -23.03 2.27
C TYR A 86 -0.65 -23.62 2.61
N GLN A 87 0.20 -22.85 3.28
CA GLN A 87 1.25 -23.44 4.11
C GLN A 87 1.24 -22.71 5.45
N SER A 88 0.38 -23.20 6.34
CA SER A 88 0.37 -22.86 7.76
C SER A 88 1.68 -23.32 8.39
N LEU A 89 2.55 -22.37 8.75
CA LEU A 89 3.68 -22.63 9.65
C LEU A 89 3.16 -22.61 11.09
N HIS A 90 3.17 -23.80 11.72
CA HIS A 90 3.10 -23.94 13.17
C HIS A 90 4.39 -23.41 13.78
N PHE A 91 4.26 -22.59 14.82
CA PHE A 91 5.17 -22.57 15.97
C PHE A 91 4.36 -22.91 17.21
#